data_AF-A0AB37MS39-F1
#
_entry.id   AF-A0AB37MS39-F1
#
_cell.length_a   1.000
_cell.length_b   1.000
_cell.length_c   1.000
_cell.angle_alpha   90.00
_cell.angle_beta   90.00
_cell.angle_gamma   90.00
#
_symmetry.space_group_name_H-M   'P 1'
#
loop_
_entity.id
_entity.type
_entity.pdbx_description
1 polymer ?
#
loop_
_entity_poly.entity_id
_entity_poly.type
_entity_poly.pdbx_seq_one_letter_code
_entity_poly.pdbx_strand_id
1 'polypeptide(L)'
;MRKNYLFPTTFRKIGWCLFVPFAITSFICLFDGSNEDWLKVNALSVIPWGIIKNSLFDELSMIGLTVSLLFIAFSKEKDEDECIANIRSNSLIWATITAYSLLIVCTMLIYDMQYLNFVFIDLFMILFLFIIKYNIELYKFRRSNND
;
A
#
# COMPACT_ATOMS: atom_id res chain seq x y z
N MET A 1 -0.94 -15.44 -26.41
CA MET A 1 -1.78 -14.43 -25.71
C MET A 1 -1.04 -13.96 -24.47
N ARG A 2 -0.72 -12.67 -24.33
CA ARG A 2 -0.06 -12.15 -23.12
C ARG A 2 -1.08 -12.20 -21.97
N LYS A 3 -0.77 -12.92 -20.90
CA LYS A 3 -1.63 -13.00 -19.71
C LYS A 3 -1.54 -11.67 -18.96
N ASN A 4 -2.67 -11.00 -18.77
CA ASN A 4 -2.75 -9.79 -17.96
C ASN A 4 -3.03 -10.20 -16.51
N TYR A 5 -2.08 -9.95 -15.60
CA TYR A 5 -2.20 -10.20 -14.16
C TYR A 5 -2.89 -9.05 -13.41
N LEU A 6 -3.58 -8.15 -14.12
CA LEU A 6 -4.26 -6.98 -13.56
C LEU A 6 -5.67 -7.32 -13.08
N PHE A 7 -6.08 -6.72 -11.97
CA PHE A 7 -7.45 -6.85 -11.47
C PHE A 7 -8.45 -6.13 -12.38
N PRO A 8 -9.73 -6.55 -12.42
CA PRO A 8 -10.77 -5.84 -13.17
C PRO A 8 -10.93 -4.38 -12.73
N THR A 9 -11.41 -3.52 -13.63
CA THR A 9 -11.58 -2.06 -13.41
C THR A 9 -12.45 -1.71 -12.20
N THR A 10 -13.39 -2.58 -11.81
CA THR A 10 -14.26 -2.41 -10.64
C THR A 10 -13.49 -2.42 -9.32
N PHE A 11 -12.41 -3.19 -9.24
CA PHE A 11 -11.60 -3.32 -8.02
C PHE A 11 -10.91 -2.02 -7.65
N ARG A 12 -10.66 -1.13 -8.62
CA ARG A 12 -10.12 0.20 -8.33
C ARG A 12 -11.04 1.01 -7.42
N LYS A 13 -12.35 0.99 -7.70
CA LYS A 13 -13.36 1.73 -6.90
C LYS A 13 -13.53 1.11 -5.52
N ILE A 14 -13.54 -0.23 -5.46
CA ILE A 14 -13.62 -0.97 -4.20
C ILE A 14 -12.38 -0.68 -3.35
N GLY A 15 -11.20 -0.67 -3.95
CA GLY A 15 -9.94 -0.34 -3.29
C GLY A 15 -9.97 1.04 -2.64
N TRP A 16 -10.44 2.07 -3.36
CA TRP A 16 -10.60 3.41 -2.77
C TRP A 16 -11.62 3.47 -1.64
N CYS A 17 -12.73 2.73 -1.75
CA CYS A 17 -13.74 2.64 -0.69
C CYS A 17 -13.18 1.98 0.58
N LEU A 18 -12.39 0.91 0.44
CA LEU A 18 -11.76 0.21 1.56
C LEU A 18 -10.56 0.98 2.12
N PHE A 19 -9.82 1.69 1.28
CA PHE A 19 -8.61 2.39 1.68
C PHE A 19 -8.89 3.46 2.74
N VAL A 20 -9.97 4.24 2.60
CA VAL A 20 -10.29 5.32 3.54
C VAL A 20 -10.48 4.84 4.99
N PRO A 21 -11.38 3.89 5.31
CA PRO A 21 -11.55 3.43 6.68
C PRO A 21 -10.29 2.75 7.22
N PHE A 22 -9.63 1.88 6.44
CA PHE A 22 -8.44 1.18 6.92
C PHE A 22 -7.22 2.08 7.08
N ALA A 23 -7.07 3.13 6.27
CA ALA A 23 -6.03 4.14 6.44
C ALA A 23 -6.23 4.94 7.72
N ILE A 24 -7.47 5.36 8.02
CA ILE A 24 -7.79 6.07 9.27
C ILE A 24 -7.51 5.16 10.46
N THR A 25 -8.00 3.92 10.43
CA THR A 25 -7.77 2.96 11.51
C THR A 25 -6.30 2.67 11.72
N SER A 26 -5.54 2.39 10.65
CA SER A 26 -4.11 2.09 10.76
C SER A 26 -3.30 3.29 11.27
N PHE A 27 -3.70 4.51 10.89
CA PHE A 27 -3.08 5.73 11.40
C PHE A 27 -3.35 5.89 12.91
N ILE A 28 -4.58 5.64 13.37
CA ILE A 28 -4.89 5.66 14.80
C ILE A 28 -4.05 4.61 15.53
N CYS A 29 -3.99 3.36 15.06
CA CYS A 29 -3.17 2.31 15.69
C CYS A 29 -1.67 2.64 15.78
N LEU A 30 -1.12 3.41 14.84
CA LEU A 30 0.31 3.78 14.86
C LEU A 30 0.65 4.84 15.91
N PHE A 31 -0.28 5.74 16.24
CA PHE A 31 -0.04 6.87 17.15
C PHE A 31 -0.71 6.72 18.51
N ASP A 32 -1.90 6.12 18.52
CA ASP A 32 -2.62 5.76 19.71
C ASP A 32 -2.15 4.35 20.05
N GLY A 33 -1.19 4.25 20.98
CA GLY A 33 -0.75 2.96 21.56
C GLY A 33 -1.85 2.34 22.43
N SER A 34 -3.12 2.44 21.98
CA SER A 34 -4.30 2.00 22.67
C SER A 34 -4.20 0.49 22.82
N ASN A 35 -3.96 0.07 24.06
CA ASN A 35 -4.17 -1.30 24.49
C ASN A 35 -5.68 -1.57 24.36
N GLU A 36 -6.13 -1.90 23.15
CA GLU A 36 -7.51 -2.31 22.88
C GLU A 36 -7.73 -3.71 23.47
N ASP A 37 -7.83 -3.77 24.80
CA ASP A 37 -8.07 -5.01 25.54
C ASP A 37 -9.42 -5.64 25.18
N TRP A 38 -10.34 -4.88 24.57
CA TRP A 38 -11.70 -5.31 24.26
C TRP A 38 -11.80 -6.29 23.08
N LEU A 39 -10.77 -6.38 22.21
CA LEU A 39 -10.77 -7.20 20.99
C LEU A 39 -9.54 -8.13 20.89
N LYS A 40 -9.00 -8.55 22.03
CA LYS A 40 -7.92 -9.55 22.07
C LYS A 40 -8.50 -10.95 21.88
N VAL A 41 -8.12 -11.59 20.78
CA VAL A 41 -8.50 -12.98 20.47
C VAL A 41 -7.25 -13.85 20.48
N ASN A 42 -7.46 -15.12 20.80
CA ASN A 42 -6.42 -16.13 20.71
C ASN A 42 -6.09 -16.38 19.23
N ALA A 43 -4.96 -15.85 18.78
CA ALA A 43 -4.42 -16.02 17.44
C ALA A 43 -3.32 -17.09 17.46
N LEU A 44 -3.26 -17.87 16.37
CA LEU A 44 -2.16 -18.80 16.16
C LEU A 44 -0.94 -18.01 15.68
N SER A 45 0.12 -17.98 16.47
CA SER A 45 1.38 -17.38 16.08
C SER A 45 2.36 -18.45 15.58
N VAL A 46 2.93 -18.20 14.40
CA VAL A 46 4.06 -18.99 13.88
C VAL A 46 5.34 -18.62 14.64
N ILE A 47 5.47 -17.35 15.05
CA ILE A 47 6.64 -16.82 15.75
C ILE A 47 6.15 -15.86 16.84
N PRO A 48 6.34 -16.15 18.14
CA PRO A 48 6.80 -17.40 18.73
C PRO A 48 5.71 -18.48 18.66
N TRP A 49 6.09 -19.71 18.31
CA TRP A 49 5.17 -20.85 18.17
C TRP A 49 4.23 -20.97 19.39
N GLY A 50 2.92 -20.77 19.16
CA GLY A 50 1.92 -20.88 20.22
C GLY A 50 0.63 -20.12 19.92
N ILE A 51 -0.30 -20.19 20.87
CA ILE A 51 -1.52 -19.39 20.86
C ILE A 51 -1.24 -18.15 21.68
N ILE A 52 -1.29 -16.98 21.05
CA ILE A 52 -1.00 -15.69 21.68
C ILE A 52 -2.27 -14.85 21.63
N LYS A 53 -2.51 -14.04 22.66
CA LYS A 53 -3.56 -13.02 22.62
C LYS A 53 -3.08 -11.87 21.73
N ASN A 54 -3.70 -11.73 20.56
CA ASN A 54 -3.42 -10.62 19.66
C ASN A 54 -4.67 -9.76 19.42
N SER A 55 -4.44 -8.50 19.07
CA SER A 55 -5.51 -7.59 18.65
C SER A 55 -5.94 -7.95 17.23
N LEU A 56 -7.19 -8.44 17.08
CA LEU A 56 -7.74 -8.67 15.74
C LEU A 56 -7.88 -7.37 14.94
N PHE A 57 -8.02 -6.25 15.65
CA PHE A 57 -8.21 -4.94 15.03
C PHE A 57 -6.95 -4.48 14.30
N ASP A 58 -5.77 -4.69 14.90
CA ASP A 58 -4.48 -4.37 14.28
C ASP A 58 -4.19 -5.28 13.08
N GLU A 59 -4.49 -6.58 13.19
CA GLU A 59 -4.33 -7.50 12.06
C GLU A 59 -5.26 -7.12 10.90
N LEU A 60 -6.54 -6.86 11.20
CA LEU A 60 -7.53 -6.54 10.19
C LEU A 60 -7.24 -5.18 9.52
N SER A 61 -6.79 -4.19 10.27
CA SER A 61 -6.43 -2.88 9.74
C SER A 61 -5.25 -2.99 8.76
N MET A 62 -4.21 -3.73 9.13
CA MET A 62 -3.03 -3.94 8.29
C MET A 62 -3.34 -4.75 7.04
N ILE A 63 -4.12 -5.84 7.16
CA ILE A 63 -4.56 -6.64 6.01
C ILE A 63 -5.46 -5.79 5.10
N GLY A 64 -6.42 -5.08 5.67
CA GLY A 64 -7.35 -4.23 4.94
C GLY A 64 -6.64 -3.10 4.17
N LEU A 65 -5.66 -2.45 4.81
CA LEU A 65 -4.83 -1.42 4.18
C LEU A 65 -3.99 -2.02 3.04
N THR A 66 -3.36 -3.17 3.26
CA THR A 66 -2.57 -3.86 2.22
C THR A 66 -3.44 -4.22 1.01
N VAL A 67 -4.58 -4.87 1.24
CA VAL A 67 -5.50 -5.32 0.18
C VAL A 67 -6.07 -4.13 -0.59
N SER A 68 -6.44 -3.05 0.11
CA SER A 68 -6.97 -1.85 -0.52
C SER A 68 -5.95 -1.18 -1.44
N LEU A 69 -4.69 -1.01 -0.99
CA LEU A 69 -3.62 -0.45 -1.81
C LEU A 69 -3.30 -1.34 -3.02
N LEU A 70 -3.26 -2.67 -2.83
CA LEU A 70 -3.05 -3.61 -3.94
C LEU A 70 -4.16 -3.50 -5.00
N PHE A 71 -5.42 -3.40 -4.58
CA PHE A 71 -6.55 -3.21 -5.51
C PHE A 71 -6.48 -1.88 -6.24
N ILE A 72 -6.05 -0.80 -5.58
CA ILE A 72 -5.87 0.49 -6.26
C ILE A 72 -4.71 0.41 -7.25
N ALA A 73 -3.56 -0.10 -6.81
CA ALA A 73 -2.32 -0.15 -7.58
C ALA A 73 -2.42 -1.05 -8.83
N PHE A 74 -2.91 -2.28 -8.66
CA PHE A 74 -2.88 -3.30 -9.71
C PHE A 74 -4.21 -3.49 -10.44
N SER A 75 -5.13 -2.54 -10.33
CA SER A 75 -6.35 -2.52 -11.14
C SER A 75 -6.08 -2.09 -12.58
N LYS A 76 -6.72 -2.79 -13.52
CA LYS A 76 -6.67 -2.48 -14.95
C LYS A 76 -7.40 -1.18 -15.24
N GLU A 77 -6.92 -0.42 -16.21
CA GLU A 77 -7.64 0.72 -16.77
C GLU A 77 -8.67 0.26 -17.83
N LYS A 78 -9.72 1.04 -18.06
CA LYS A 78 -10.78 0.70 -19.04
C LYS A 78 -10.22 0.57 -20.46
N ASP A 79 -9.36 1.52 -20.83
CA ASP A 79 -8.68 1.58 -22.12
C ASP A 79 -7.20 1.28 -21.87
N GLU A 80 -6.86 0.00 -21.72
CA GLU A 80 -5.49 -0.43 -21.47
C GLU A 80 -4.76 -0.65 -22.80
N ASP A 81 -3.93 0.31 -23.20
CA ASP A 81 -3.05 0.23 -24.37
C ASP A 81 -1.58 -0.05 -23.97
N GLU A 82 -0.71 -0.26 -24.96
CA GLU A 82 0.72 -0.51 -24.71
C GLU A 82 1.42 0.69 -24.05
N CYS A 83 0.97 1.91 -24.33
CA CYS A 83 1.51 3.13 -23.74
C CYS A 83 1.20 3.23 -22.25
N ILE A 84 -0.03 2.95 -21.82
CA ILE A 84 -0.48 2.95 -20.43
C ILE A 84 0.19 1.81 -19.66
N ALA A 85 0.35 0.64 -20.27
CA ALA A 85 1.14 -0.44 -19.68
C ALA A 85 2.60 0.00 -19.44
N ASN A 86 3.21 0.72 -20.38
CA ASN A 86 4.56 1.27 -20.23
C ASN A 86 4.62 2.33 -19.12
N ILE A 87 3.68 3.28 -19.09
CA ILE A 87 3.54 4.29 -18.02
C ILE A 87 3.45 3.63 -16.65
N ARG A 88 2.66 2.54 -16.54
CA ARG A 88 2.54 1.78 -15.30
C ARG A 88 3.89 1.18 -14.88
N SER A 89 4.57 0.48 -15.79
CA SER A 89 5.86 -0.14 -15.48
C SER A 89 6.92 0.88 -15.08
N ASN A 90 7.02 2.01 -15.79
CA ASN A 90 7.94 3.09 -15.46
C ASN A 90 7.62 3.75 -14.13
N SER A 91 6.33 3.93 -13.82
CA SER A 91 5.90 4.47 -12.53
C SER A 91 6.26 3.54 -11.38
N LEU A 92 6.15 2.22 -11.58
CA LEU A 92 6.50 1.23 -10.55
C LEU A 92 8.02 1.19 -10.31
N ILE A 93 8.82 1.20 -11.37
CA ILE A 93 10.29 1.28 -11.27
C ILE A 93 10.69 2.56 -10.53
N TRP A 94 10.12 3.71 -10.92
CA TRP A 94 10.39 4.98 -10.26
C TRP A 94 10.04 4.95 -8.77
N ALA A 95 8.83 4.48 -8.43
CA ALA A 95 8.39 4.39 -7.04
C ALA A 95 9.28 3.47 -6.20
N THR A 96 9.73 2.35 -6.78
CA THR A 96 10.63 1.40 -6.13
C THR A 96 11.98 2.05 -5.84
N ILE A 97 12.59 2.71 -6.85
CA ILE A 97 13.87 3.41 -6.70
C ILE A 97 13.76 4.51 -5.64
N THR A 98 12.70 5.32 -5.69
CA THR A 98 12.49 6.41 -4.74
C THR A 98 12.27 5.90 -3.31
N ALA A 99 11.47 4.85 -3.12
CA ALA A 99 11.25 4.26 -1.79
C ALA A 99 12.55 3.71 -1.20
N TYR A 100 13.31 2.92 -1.95
CA TYR A 100 14.59 2.40 -1.46
C TYR A 100 15.63 3.49 -1.23
N SER A 101 15.63 4.56 -2.05
CA SER A 101 16.50 5.72 -1.80
C SER A 101 16.16 6.39 -0.47
N LEU A 102 14.86 6.55 -0.18
CA LEU A 102 14.39 7.08 1.10
C LEU A 102 14.75 6.15 2.26
N LEU A 103 14.56 4.85 2.11
CA LEU A 103 14.92 3.85 3.12
C LEU A 103 16.41 3.91 3.48
N ILE A 104 17.30 4.04 2.48
CA ILE A 104 18.75 4.18 2.72
C ILE A 104 19.03 5.43 3.55
N VAL A 105 18.46 6.58 3.16
CA VAL A 105 18.64 7.84 3.88
C VAL A 105 18.11 7.73 5.31
N CYS A 106 16.92 7.16 5.51
CA CYS A 106 16.33 6.98 6.82
C CYS A 106 17.12 6.00 7.70
N THR A 107 17.72 4.96 7.11
CA THR A 107 18.60 4.02 7.83
C THR A 107 19.86 4.70 8.35
N MET A 108 20.35 5.75 7.68
CA MET A 108 21.51 6.53 8.15
C MET A 108 21.15 7.60 9.18
N LEU A 109 19.89 8.04 9.24
CA LEU A 109 19.48 9.22 10.01
C LEU A 109 18.55 8.91 11.20
N ILE A 110 17.81 7.80 11.17
CA ILE A 110 16.81 7.42 12.17
C ILE A 110 17.28 6.16 12.89
N TYR A 111 17.18 6.17 14.22
CA TYR A 111 17.63 5.08 15.09
C TYR A 111 16.52 4.65 16.05
N ASP A 112 16.75 3.54 16.76
CA ASP A 112 15.87 2.96 17.79
C ASP A 112 14.44 2.62 17.31
N MET A 113 13.45 2.74 18.20
CA MET A 113 12.06 2.37 17.94
C MET A 113 11.42 3.21 16.82
N GLN A 114 11.89 4.44 16.63
CA GLN A 114 11.46 5.33 15.57
C GLN A 114 11.83 4.78 14.19
N TYR A 115 12.98 4.09 14.09
CA TYR A 115 13.37 3.42 12.84
C TYR A 115 12.40 2.28 12.50
N LEU A 116 11.99 1.47 13.49
CA LEU A 116 11.02 0.39 13.27
C LEU A 116 9.68 0.93 12.77
N ASN A 117 9.17 2.01 13.37
CA ASN A 117 7.95 2.67 12.91
C ASN A 117 8.08 3.18 11.48
N PHE A 118 9.24 3.74 11.12
CA PHE A 118 9.51 4.17 9.76
C PHE A 118 9.49 2.98 8.78
N VAL A 119 10.17 1.88 9.10
CA VAL A 119 10.19 0.67 8.26
C VAL A 119 8.78 0.12 8.05
N PHE A 120 7.92 0.13 9.08
CA PHE A 120 6.52 -0.28 8.93
C PHE A 120 5.76 0.60 7.92
N ILE A 121 5.97 1.91 7.96
CA ILE A 121 5.36 2.82 6.99
C ILE A 121 5.95 2.60 5.58
N ASP A 122 7.26 2.33 5.50
CA ASP A 122 7.98 2.12 4.23
C ASP A 122 7.46 0.92 3.42
N LEU A 123 6.95 -0.12 4.10
CA LEU A 123 6.30 -1.27 3.44
C LEU A 123 5.14 -0.85 2.53
N PHE A 124 4.43 0.23 2.89
CA PHE A 124 3.34 0.77 2.09
C PHE A 124 3.78 1.89 1.15
N MET A 125 4.93 2.53 1.41
CA MET A 125 5.41 3.68 0.65
C MET A 125 5.58 3.40 -0.84
N ILE A 126 6.07 2.21 -1.21
CA ILE A 126 6.20 1.83 -2.63
C ILE A 126 4.84 1.90 -3.33
N LEU A 127 3.79 1.33 -2.72
CA LEU A 127 2.44 1.33 -3.29
C LEU A 127 1.88 2.75 -3.39
N PHE A 128 2.07 3.58 -2.35
CA PHE A 128 1.64 4.98 -2.36
C PHE A 128 2.32 5.80 -3.45
N LEU A 129 3.65 5.77 -3.50
CA LEU A 129 4.44 6.50 -4.51
C LEU A 129 4.07 6.06 -5.92
N PHE A 130 3.88 4.76 -6.12
CA PHE A 130 3.44 4.21 -7.39
C PHE A 130 2.07 4.74 -7.79
N ILE A 131 1.06 4.68 -6.90
CA ILE A 131 -0.29 5.18 -7.18
C ILE A 131 -0.25 6.66 -7.53
N ILE A 132 0.49 7.48 -6.78
CA ILE A 132 0.62 8.92 -7.05
C ILE A 132 1.26 9.16 -8.42
N LYS A 133 2.44 8.58 -8.65
CA LYS A 133 3.21 8.77 -9.88
C LYS A 133 2.43 8.31 -11.10
N TYR A 134 1.83 7.13 -11.04
CA TYR A 134 1.03 6.57 -12.12
C TYR A 134 -0.16 7.46 -12.49
N ASN A 135 -0.89 7.98 -11.49
CA ASN A 135 -2.04 8.85 -11.76
C ASN A 135 -1.64 10.20 -12.38
N ILE A 136 -0.51 10.77 -11.94
CA ILE A 136 0.01 12.01 -12.51
C ILE A 136 0.42 11.80 -13.97
N GLU A 137 1.19 10.75 -14.27
CA GLU A 137 1.63 10.47 -15.63
C GLU A 137 0.45 10.11 -16.55
N LEU A 138 -0.52 9.34 -16.06
CA LEU A 138 -1.73 9.02 -16.81
C LEU A 138 -2.56 10.27 -17.13
N TYR A 139 -2.69 11.20 -16.17
CA TYR A 139 -3.38 12.46 -16.39
C TYR A 139 -2.68 13.32 -17.45
N LYS A 140 -1.35 13.46 -17.37
CA LYS A 140 -0.55 14.19 -18.36
C LYS A 140 -0.67 13.59 -19.76
N PHE A 141 -0.59 12.27 -19.86
CA PHE A 141 -0.72 11.55 -21.13
C PHE A 141 -2.09 11.80 -21.77
N ARG A 142 -3.18 11.67 -21.00
CA ARG A 142 -4.55 11.93 -21.50
C ARG A 142 -4.78 13.38 -21.91
N ARG A 143 -4.16 14.33 -21.21
CA ARG A 143 -4.24 15.75 -21.57
C ARG A 143 -3.55 16.02 -22.90
N SER A 144 -2.32 15.54 -23.07
CA SER A 144 -1.55 15.73 -24.31
C SER A 144 -2.15 15.06 -25.54
N ASN A 145 -2.99 14.04 -25.37
CA ASN A 145 -3.65 13.35 -26.49
C ASN A 145 -5.02 13.96 -26.85
N ASN A 146 -5.54 14.85 -26.01
CA ASN A 146 -6.80 15.57 -26.22
C ASN A 146 -6.60 17.01 -26.74
N ASP A 147 -5.37 17.53 -26.65
CA ASP A 147 -4.94 18.81 -27.23
C ASP A 147 -4.34 18.54 -28.63
#